data_AF-A0A7S3GT19-F1
#
_entry.id   AF-A0A7S3GT19-F1
#
_cell.length_a   1.000
_cell.length_b   1.000
_cell.length_c   1.000
_cell.angle_alpha   90.00
_cell.angle_beta   90.00
_cell.angle_gamma   90.00
#
_symmetry.space_group_name_H-M   'P 1'
#
loop_
_entity.id
_entity.type
_entity.pdbx_description
1 polymer ?
#
loop_
_entity_poly.entity_id
_entity_poly.type
_entity_poly.pdbx_seq_one_letter_code
_entity_poly.pdbx_strand_id
1 'polypeptide(L)'
;CETHQAALIKYWGSLPRSMLTLFASVTGGLDWWLVSEPLMRISLVYMLMFLLYISVTVFAMLNVITGFFCQSAIEGTQQDRDFRIRQIFDNKQMHISHIKA
;
A
#
# COMPACT_ATOMS: atom_id res chain seq x y z
N CYS A 1 22.15 -23.01 20.94
CA CYS A 1 21.08 -23.88 20.40
C CYS A 1 19.70 -23.58 21.00
N GLU A 2 19.56 -23.30 22.30
CA GLU A 2 18.25 -23.06 22.93
C GLU A 2 17.53 -21.78 22.45
N THR A 3 18.26 -20.72 22.16
CA THR A 3 17.69 -19.43 21.73
C THR A 3 16.95 -19.51 20.39
N HIS A 4 17.42 -20.35 19.48
CA HIS A 4 16.85 -20.50 18.14
C HIS A 4 15.52 -21.27 18.16
N GLN A 5 15.46 -22.37 18.91
CA GLN A 5 14.21 -23.12 19.09
C GLN A 5 13.16 -22.27 19.82
N ALA A 6 13.58 -21.47 20.80
CA ALA A 6 12.69 -20.52 21.47
C ALA A 6 12.13 -19.48 20.50
N ALA A 7 12.96 -18.90 19.62
CA ALA A 7 12.49 -17.95 18.60
C ALA A 7 11.54 -18.61 17.60
N LEU A 8 11.85 -19.82 17.14
CA LEU A 8 10.98 -20.56 16.24
C LEU A 8 9.61 -20.85 16.87
N ILE A 9 9.57 -21.32 18.12
CA ILE A 9 8.32 -21.59 18.84
C ILE A 9 7.54 -20.29 19.15
N LYS A 10 8.27 -19.21 19.45
CA LYS A 10 7.69 -17.89 19.73
C LYS A 10 6.92 -17.35 18.53
N TYR A 11 7.50 -17.41 17.33
CA TYR A 11 6.94 -16.80 16.13
C TYR A 11 6.14 -17.77 15.25
N TRP A 12 6.59 -19.03 15.19
CA TRP A 12 6.10 -20.06 14.26
C TRP A 12 5.54 -21.32 14.97
N GLY A 13 5.44 -21.32 16.29
CA GLY A 13 5.05 -22.51 17.07
C GLY A 13 3.56 -22.90 16.96
N SER A 14 2.71 -22.05 16.39
CA SER A 14 1.31 -22.38 16.10
C SER A 14 0.80 -21.60 14.89
N LEU A 15 -0.29 -22.08 14.29
CA LEU A 15 -0.90 -21.43 13.13
C LEU A 15 -1.34 -19.98 13.43
N PRO A 16 -2.06 -19.68 14.54
CA PRO A 16 -2.43 -18.30 14.85
C PRO A 16 -1.23 -17.38 15.10
N ARG A 17 -0.17 -17.88 15.74
CA ARG A 17 1.08 -17.11 15.95
C ARG A 17 1.78 -16.82 14.62
N SER A 18 1.78 -17.79 13.71
CA SER A 18 2.37 -17.62 12.37
C SER A 18 1.59 -16.57 11.59
N MET A 19 0.26 -16.61 11.61
CA MET A 19 -0.59 -15.57 10.99
C MET A 19 -0.34 -14.19 11.59
N LEU A 20 -0.23 -14.08 12.92
CA LEU A 20 0.09 -12.82 13.59
C LEU A 20 1.49 -12.31 13.21
N THR A 21 2.48 -13.19 13.12
CA THR A 21 3.84 -12.85 12.70
C THR A 21 3.87 -12.33 11.28
N LEU A 22 3.16 -12.97 10.35
CA LEU A 22 3.02 -12.53 8.95
C LEU A 22 2.39 -11.14 8.88
N PHE A 23 1.28 -10.93 9.60
CA PHE A 23 0.61 -9.63 9.68
C PHE A 23 1.51 -8.55 10.29
N ALA A 24 2.18 -8.83 11.41
CA ALA A 24 3.10 -7.91 12.07
C ALA A 24 4.30 -7.54 11.18
N SER A 25 4.79 -8.49 10.37
CA SER A 25 5.90 -8.25 9.44
C SER A 25 5.53 -7.30 8.31
N VAL A 26 4.29 -7.38 7.80
CA VAL A 26 3.79 -6.49 6.73
C VAL A 26 3.44 -5.11 7.28
N THR A 27 2.82 -5.05 8.46
CA THR A 27 2.38 -3.79 9.08
C THR A 27 3.51 -3.02 9.76
N GLY A 28 4.72 -3.59 9.86
CA GLY A 28 5.85 -2.97 10.57
C GLY A 28 5.79 -3.10 12.09
N GLY A 29 4.89 -3.92 12.62
CA GLY A 29 4.83 -4.24 14.05
C GLY A 29 5.99 -5.11 14.53
N LEU A 30 6.67 -5.80 13.61
CA LEU A 30 7.86 -6.59 13.91
C LEU A 30 8.82 -6.61 12.71
N ASP A 31 10.13 -6.59 12.99
CA ASP A 31 11.17 -6.66 11.96
C ASP A 31 11.15 -8.04 11.27
N TRP A 32 10.82 -8.04 9.97
CA TRP A 32 10.76 -9.24 9.14
C TRP A 32 12.08 -10.01 9.13
N TRP A 33 13.21 -9.32 9.27
CA TRP A 33 14.53 -9.95 9.30
C TRP A 33 14.66 -10.89 10.51
N LEU A 34 14.24 -10.42 11.69
CA LEU A 34 14.33 -11.16 12.96
C LEU A 34 13.54 -12.48 12.92
N VAL A 35 12.38 -12.48 12.26
CA VAL A 35 11.54 -13.69 12.14
C VAL A 35 11.89 -14.58 10.97
N SER A 36 12.63 -14.05 9.98
CA SER A 36 13.17 -14.84 8.86
C SER A 36 14.40 -15.66 9.24
N GLU A 37 15.22 -15.19 10.20
CA GLU A 37 16.40 -15.92 10.67
C GLU A 37 16.07 -17.36 11.14
N PRO A 38 15.01 -17.60 11.96
CA PRO A 38 14.65 -18.95 12.35
C PRO A 38 14.19 -19.84 11.19
N LEU A 39 13.52 -19.27 10.18
CA LEU A 39 13.09 -20.00 8.98
C LEU A 39 14.28 -20.43 8.11
N MET A 40 15.27 -19.55 7.95
CA MET A 40 16.45 -19.78 7.11
C MET A 40 17.27 -20.99 7.58
N ARG A 41 17.35 -21.23 8.89
CA ARG A 41 18.08 -22.39 9.42
C ARG A 41 17.33 -23.71 9.30
N ILE A 42 16.01 -23.68 9.08
CA ILE A 42 15.22 -24.89 8.81
C ILE A 42 15.36 -25.28 7.34
N SER A 43 15.01 -24.36 6.46
CA SER A 43 15.11 -24.56 5.02
C SER A 43 15.02 -23.23 4.29
N LEU A 44 15.86 -23.08 3.27
CA LEU A 44 15.81 -21.94 2.36
C LEU A 44 14.44 -21.79 1.70
N VAL A 45 13.71 -22.88 1.48
CA VAL A 45 12.37 -22.86 0.86
C VAL A 45 11.38 -22.05 1.70
N TYR A 46 11.38 -22.23 3.03
CA TYR A 46 10.49 -21.49 3.92
C TYR A 46 10.83 -19.99 3.97
N MET A 47 12.12 -19.66 3.91
CA MET A 47 12.56 -18.27 3.80
C MET A 47 12.08 -17.64 2.48
N LEU A 48 12.22 -18.34 1.36
CA LEU A 48 11.78 -17.86 0.05
C LEU A 48 10.25 -17.68 -0.01
N MET A 49 9.48 -18.62 0.55
CA MET A 49 8.02 -18.49 0.65
C MET A 49 7.60 -17.27 1.48
N PHE A 50 8.27 -17.04 2.61
CA PHE A 50 8.02 -15.87 3.46
C PHE A 50 8.36 -14.55 2.75
N LEU A 51 9.50 -14.49 2.05
CA LEU A 51 9.90 -13.32 1.26
C LEU A 51 8.95 -13.05 0.09
N LEU A 52 8.46 -14.09 -0.57
CA LEU A 52 7.46 -13.95 -1.63
C LEU A 52 6.16 -13.37 -1.08
N TYR A 53 5.70 -13.85 0.08
CA TYR A 53 4.52 -13.31 0.76
C TYR A 53 4.67 -11.81 1.07
N ILE A 54 5.80 -11.41 1.69
CA ILE A 54 6.07 -9.99 2.01
C ILE A 54 6.10 -9.17 0.72
N SER A 55 6.84 -9.63 -0.29
CA SER A 55 7.02 -8.92 -1.55
C SER A 55 5.68 -8.68 -2.24
N VAL A 56 4.87 -9.72 -2.41
CA VAL A 56 3.53 -9.60 -3.03
C VAL A 56 2.65 -8.65 -2.24
N THR A 57 2.66 -8.74 -0.90
CA THR A 57 1.79 -7.90 -0.06
C THR A 57 2.21 -6.42 -0.10
N VAL A 58 3.52 -6.15 -0.02
CA VAL A 58 4.06 -4.79 -0.10
C VAL A 58 3.87 -4.21 -1.50
N PHE A 59 4.16 -4.94 -2.56
CA PHE A 59 3.93 -4.47 -3.94
C PHE A 59 2.44 -4.27 -4.23
N ALA A 60 1.57 -5.15 -3.77
CA ALA A 60 0.12 -4.97 -3.90
C ALA A 60 -0.33 -3.69 -3.17
N MET A 61 0.12 -3.48 -1.94
CA MET A 61 -0.19 -2.27 -1.17
C MET A 61 0.33 -1.00 -1.88
N LEU A 62 1.58 -1.02 -2.35
CA LEU A 62 2.17 0.10 -3.11
C LEU A 62 1.35 0.39 -4.38
N ASN A 63 1.01 -0.64 -5.16
CA ASN A 63 0.23 -0.47 -6.38
C ASN A 63 -1.17 0.09 -6.11
N VAL A 64 -1.84 -0.36 -5.04
CA VAL A 64 -3.15 0.16 -4.63
C VAL A 64 -3.04 1.63 -4.23
N ILE A 65 -2.04 1.98 -3.41
CA ILE A 65 -1.82 3.35 -2.95
C ILE A 65 -1.45 4.27 -4.12
N THR A 66 -0.53 3.85 -4.98
CA THR A 66 -0.14 4.61 -6.19
C THR A 66 -1.32 4.79 -7.13
N GLY A 67 -2.11 3.74 -7.36
CA GLY A 67 -3.32 3.82 -8.18
C GLY A 67 -4.33 4.82 -7.62
N PHE A 68 -4.56 4.79 -6.30
CA PHE A 68 -5.42 5.76 -5.61
C PHE A 68 -4.93 7.20 -5.78
N PHE A 69 -3.64 7.47 -5.52
CA PHE A 69 -3.09 8.82 -5.69
C PHE A 69 -3.14 9.31 -7.14
N CYS A 70 -2.87 8.42 -8.10
CA CYS A 70 -2.97 8.75 -9.51
C CYS A 70 -4.41 9.13 -9.89
N GLN A 71 -5.39 8.37 -9.41
CA GLN A 71 -6.81 8.67 -9.62
C GLN A 71 -7.18 10.04 -9.02
N SER A 72 -6.80 10.32 -7.78
CA SER A 72 -7.07 11.63 -7.15
C SER A 72 -6.41 12.80 -7.89
N ALA A 73 -5.19 12.62 -8.41
CA ALA A 73 -4.53 13.65 -9.21
C ALA A 73 -5.26 13.91 -10.53
N ILE A 74 -5.73 12.85 -11.21
CA ILE A 74 -6.52 12.95 -12.44
C ILE A 74 -7.85 13.68 -12.18
N GLU A 75 -8.59 13.27 -11.14
CA GLU A 75 -9.87 13.88 -10.77
C GLU A 75 -9.71 15.37 -10.44
N GLY A 76 -8.66 15.75 -9.70
CA GLY A 76 -8.35 17.15 -9.42
C GLY A 76 -8.13 17.99 -10.69
N THR A 77 -7.38 17.46 -11.67
CA THR A 77 -7.17 18.18 -12.94
C THR A 77 -8.44 18.27 -13.80
N GLN A 78 -9.34 17.29 -13.72
CA GLN A 78 -10.62 17.32 -14.44
C GLN A 78 -11.55 18.37 -13.82
N GLN A 79 -11.65 18.41 -12.50
CA GLN A 79 -12.46 19.39 -11.78
C GLN A 79 -12.00 20.83 -12.10
N ASP A 80 -10.69 21.07 -12.16
CA ASP A 80 -10.13 22.37 -12.55
C ASP A 80 -10.48 22.79 -13.98
N ARG A 81 -10.48 21.83 -14.93
CA ARG A 81 -10.88 22.12 -16.32
C ARG A 81 -12.35 22.48 -16.41
N ASP A 82 -13.22 21.70 -15.78
CA ASP A 82 -14.66 21.91 -15.82
C ASP A 82 -15.04 23.24 -15.18
N PHE A 83 -14.37 23.60 -14.08
CA PHE A 83 -14.52 24.90 -13.45
C PHE A 83 -14.10 26.03 -14.40
N ARG A 84 -12.94 25.93 -15.05
CA ARG A 84 -12.48 26.93 -16.03
C ARG A 84 -13.42 27.08 -17.23
N ILE A 85 -13.94 25.96 -17.75
CA ILE A 85 -14.89 25.99 -18.87
C ILE A 85 -16.17 26.74 -18.45
N ARG A 86 -16.72 26.44 -17.27
CA ARG A 86 -17.87 27.18 -16.73
C ARG A 86 -17.58 28.67 -16.61
N GLN A 87 -16.43 29.06 -16.04
CA GLN A 87 -16.07 30.47 -15.91
C GLN A 87 -15.96 31.19 -17.26
N ILE A 88 -15.46 30.53 -18.31
CA ILE A 88 -15.40 31.11 -19.66
C ILE A 88 -16.82 31.32 -20.21
N PHE A 89 -17.71 30.34 -20.05
CA PHE A 89 -19.10 30.46 -20.49
C PHE A 89 -19.83 31.60 -19.76
N ASP A 90 -19.67 31.69 -18.43
CA ASP A 90 -20.29 32.74 -17.62
C ASP A 90 -19.79 34.13 -18.00
N ASN A 91 -18.47 34.31 -18.17
CA ASN A 91 -17.91 35.58 -18.65
C ASN A 91 -18.42 35.95 -20.04
N LYS A 92 -18.50 34.99 -20.97
CA LYS A 92 -19.04 35.24 -22.32
C LYS A 92 -20.50 35.69 -22.27
N GLN A 93 -21.34 35.07 -21.44
CA GLN A 93 -22.74 35.48 -21.29
C GLN A 93 -22.86 36.89 -20.70
N MET A 94 -22.05 37.21 -19.69
CA MET A 94 -22.02 38.54 -19.08
C MET A 94 -21.63 39.65 -20.09
N HIS A 95 -20.63 39.40 -20.93
CA HIS A 95 -20.25 40.36 -21.97
C HIS A 95 -21.37 40.56 -23.01
N ILE A 96 -22.08 39.50 -23.39
CA ILE A 96 -23.18 39.60 -24.37
C ILE A 96 -24.37 40.37 -23.79
N SER A 97 -24.66 40.26 -22.49
CA SER A 97 -25.77 41.02 -21.88
C SER A 97 -25.51 42.53 -21.82
N HIS A 98 -24.26 42.97 -21.64
CA HIS A 98 -23.92 44.40 -21.60
C HIS A 98 -23.99 45.10 -22.96
N ILE A 99 -23.84 44.38 -24.08
CA ILE A 99 -23.88 44.95 -25.43
C ILE A 99 -25.33 45.09 -25.95
N LYS A 100 -26.26 44.31 -25.42
CA LYS A 100 -27.68 44.33 -25.83
C LYS A 100 -28.54 45.38 -25.08
N ALA A 101 -27.97 46.12 -24.15
CA ALA A 101 -28.61 47.22 -23.42
C ALA A 101 -28.27 48.57 -24.09
#